data_AF-A0A0G2GBG6-F1
#
_entry.id   AF-A0A0G2GBG6-F1
#
_cell.length_a   1.000
_cell.length_b   1.000
_cell.length_c   1.000
_cell.angle_alpha   90.00
_cell.angle_beta   90.00
_cell.angle_gamma   90.00
#
_symmetry.space_group_name_H-M   'P 1'
#
loop_
_entity.id
_entity.type
_entity.pdbx_description
1 polymer ?
#
loop_
_entity_poly.entity_id
_entity_poly.type
_entity_poly.pdbx_seq_one_letter_code
_entity_poly.pdbx_strand_id
1 'polypeptide(L)'
;MLSSPSGRQILRERPRISSQTVDLDYLRTLPETTFGKIYVTWLDREHVTPDTRDPVRHIPDPELAYVLQRYRESHDLFHVLLAEKGMPSFLEGEVVVKAFEFAALGLPMTGLAALSAVKLPKEQRRRVLWGGRGGAGDTYEDVGNKDGSNNSEGEEIQASRSSGGAKGGEPWITWAISQGLNTNTSPSGGLLNMYWEKEWETPILELRERLGTRLPEGVGDLRVIRRREREERKRREMAGQ
;
A
#
# COMPACT_ATOMS: atom_id res chain seq x y z
N MET A 1 -7.56 0.52 21.18
CA MET A 1 -7.90 -0.91 21.31
C MET A 1 -8.95 -1.16 22.39
N LEU A 2 -8.75 -0.73 23.65
CA LEU A 2 -9.70 -0.99 24.75
C LEU A 2 -11.14 -0.50 24.51
N SER A 3 -11.33 0.58 23.74
CA SER A 3 -12.65 1.10 23.38
C SER A 3 -13.45 0.18 22.45
N SER A 4 -12.79 -0.70 21.69
CA SER A 4 -13.43 -1.62 20.74
C SER A 4 -13.60 -3.03 21.34
N PRO A 5 -14.77 -3.69 21.16
CA PRO A 5 -14.96 -5.09 21.56
C PRO A 5 -13.92 -6.04 20.94
N SER A 6 -13.65 -5.91 19.64
CA SER A 6 -12.63 -6.73 18.95
C SER A 6 -11.23 -6.43 19.47
N GLY A 7 -10.93 -5.16 19.74
CA GLY A 7 -9.66 -4.74 20.34
C GLY A 7 -9.44 -5.38 21.72
N ARG A 8 -10.45 -5.39 22.60
CA ARG A 8 -10.38 -6.07 23.91
C ARG A 8 -10.23 -7.59 23.79
N GLN A 9 -10.74 -8.20 22.72
CA GLN A 9 -10.58 -9.62 22.48
C GLN A 9 -9.15 -9.92 22.01
N ILE A 10 -8.61 -9.13 21.07
CA ILE A 10 -7.22 -9.25 20.60
C ILE A 10 -6.21 -9.05 21.73
N LEU A 11 -6.45 -8.13 22.67
CA LEU A 11 -5.58 -7.93 23.83
C LEU A 11 -5.55 -9.15 24.78
N ARG A 12 -6.64 -9.93 24.81
CA ARG A 12 -6.74 -11.18 25.58
C ARG A 12 -6.09 -12.36 24.85
N GLU A 13 -6.43 -12.55 23.58
CA GLU A 13 -5.95 -13.70 22.76
C GLU A 13 -4.49 -13.56 22.34
N ARG A 14 -4.01 -12.32 22.22
CA ARG A 14 -2.66 -11.96 21.80
C ARG A 14 -2.14 -12.65 20.52
N PRO A 15 -2.93 -12.71 19.42
CA PRO A 15 -2.51 -13.35 18.18
C PRO A 15 -1.24 -12.70 17.59
N ARG A 16 -0.37 -13.53 17.01
CA ARG A 16 0.94 -13.13 16.47
C ARG A 16 1.07 -13.44 14.99
N ILE A 17 1.78 -12.58 14.28
CA ILE A 17 2.07 -12.74 12.85
C ILE A 17 3.58 -12.91 12.73
N SER A 18 3.99 -14.14 12.43
CA SER A 18 5.39 -14.58 12.33
C SER A 18 5.48 -15.77 11.38
N SER A 19 6.68 -16.16 10.97
CA SER A 19 6.84 -17.37 10.15
C SER A 19 6.46 -18.66 10.89
N GLN A 20 6.29 -18.63 12.21
CA GLN A 20 5.79 -19.78 12.99
C GLN A 20 4.27 -19.90 12.98
N THR A 21 3.56 -18.79 12.74
CA THR A 21 2.10 -18.72 12.81
C THR A 21 1.45 -18.59 11.45
N VAL A 22 2.22 -18.22 10.42
CA VAL A 22 1.76 -18.05 9.05
C VAL A 22 2.46 -19.06 8.16
N ASP A 23 1.68 -19.95 7.53
CA ASP A 23 2.18 -20.88 6.52
C ASP A 23 2.38 -20.16 5.18
N LEU A 24 3.61 -19.71 4.93
CA LEU A 24 3.94 -18.97 3.71
C LEU A 24 3.81 -19.82 2.46
N ASP A 25 4.01 -21.14 2.54
CA ASP A 25 3.86 -22.02 1.39
C ASP A 25 2.40 -22.18 1.02
N TYR A 26 1.50 -22.29 2.01
CA TYR A 26 0.06 -22.22 1.79
C TYR A 26 -0.34 -20.90 1.13
N LEU A 27 0.14 -19.75 1.61
CA LEU A 27 -0.18 -18.45 1.01
C LEU A 27 0.22 -18.36 -0.46
N ARG A 28 1.31 -19.04 -0.88
CA ARG A 28 1.74 -19.08 -2.28
C ARG A 28 0.77 -19.84 -3.18
N THR A 29 -0.02 -20.76 -2.62
CA THR A 29 -1.04 -21.52 -3.36
C THR A 29 -2.37 -20.79 -3.53
N LEU A 30 -2.60 -19.71 -2.79
CA LEU A 30 -3.85 -18.95 -2.84
C LEU A 30 -4.01 -18.19 -4.18
N PRO A 31 -5.26 -17.84 -4.56
CA PRO A 31 -5.52 -17.04 -5.76
C PRO A 31 -4.87 -15.64 -5.69
N GLU A 32 -4.43 -15.11 -6.85
CA GLU A 32 -3.77 -13.79 -6.99
C GLU A 32 -4.60 -12.60 -6.47
N THR A 33 -5.91 -12.79 -6.32
CA THR A 33 -6.85 -11.79 -5.82
C THR A 33 -6.96 -11.76 -4.30
N THR A 34 -6.37 -12.73 -3.59
CA THR A 34 -6.44 -12.82 -2.12
C THR A 34 -5.36 -12.00 -1.45
N PHE A 35 -5.65 -11.51 -0.24
CA PHE A 35 -4.72 -10.73 0.55
C PHE A 35 -3.42 -11.51 0.86
N GLY A 36 -3.54 -12.78 1.24
CA GLY A 36 -2.41 -13.65 1.58
C GLY A 36 -1.47 -13.91 0.41
N LYS A 37 -2.02 -14.14 -0.79
CA LYS A 37 -1.22 -14.32 -2.01
C LYS A 37 -0.41 -13.07 -2.36
N ILE A 38 -1.03 -11.89 -2.27
CA ILE A 38 -0.33 -10.62 -2.53
C ILE A 38 0.71 -10.37 -1.45
N TYR A 39 0.42 -10.68 -0.19
CA TYR A 39 1.37 -10.55 0.93
C TYR A 39 2.62 -11.39 0.73
N VAL A 40 2.49 -12.70 0.46
CA VAL A 40 3.68 -13.55 0.27
C VAL A 40 4.47 -13.18 -0.99
N THR A 41 3.77 -12.79 -2.06
CA THR A 41 4.42 -12.32 -3.30
C THR A 41 5.19 -11.01 -3.06
N TRP A 42 4.65 -10.13 -2.22
CA TRP A 42 5.34 -8.91 -1.79
C TRP A 42 6.58 -9.23 -0.95
N LEU A 43 6.46 -10.12 0.04
CA LEU A 43 7.61 -10.58 0.86
C LEU A 43 8.75 -11.11 0.00
N ASP A 44 8.43 -12.03 -0.92
CA ASP A 44 9.40 -12.65 -1.82
C ASP A 44 10.10 -11.61 -2.71
N ARG A 45 9.37 -10.58 -3.15
CA ARG A 45 9.88 -9.50 -4.00
C ARG A 45 10.71 -8.45 -3.25
N GLU A 46 10.35 -8.16 -2.01
CA GLU A 46 11.11 -7.22 -1.16
C GLU A 46 12.29 -7.90 -0.44
N HIS A 47 12.38 -9.23 -0.53
CA HIS A 47 13.38 -10.05 0.16
C HIS A 47 13.33 -9.87 1.69
N VAL A 48 12.13 -9.83 2.24
CA VAL A 48 11.87 -9.72 3.69
C VAL A 48 11.00 -10.86 4.18
N THR A 49 10.98 -11.10 5.50
CA THR A 49 10.15 -12.12 6.15
C THR A 49 9.30 -11.49 7.27
N PRO A 50 8.19 -12.14 7.70
CA PRO A 50 7.43 -11.71 8.88
C PRO A 50 8.30 -11.53 10.14
N ASP A 51 9.38 -12.30 10.26
CA ASP A 51 10.29 -12.32 11.41
C ASP A 51 11.35 -11.23 11.37
N THR A 52 11.41 -10.43 10.30
CA THR A 52 12.35 -9.27 10.20
C THR A 52 12.06 -8.22 11.29
N ARG A 53 10.93 -8.33 11.99
CA ARG A 53 10.46 -7.41 13.02
C ARG A 53 10.94 -7.84 14.40
N ASP A 54 11.95 -7.13 14.92
CA ASP A 54 12.48 -7.38 16.25
C ASP A 54 11.41 -7.32 17.35
N PRO A 55 11.46 -8.24 18.34
CA PRO A 55 10.65 -8.16 19.53
C PRO A 55 10.77 -6.79 20.23
N VAL A 56 9.64 -6.25 20.68
CA VAL A 56 9.61 -5.04 21.51
C VAL A 56 10.30 -5.33 22.82
N ARG A 57 11.27 -4.48 23.17
CA ARG A 57 12.03 -4.51 24.42
C ARG A 57 11.81 -3.19 25.16
N HIS A 58 12.11 -3.18 26.46
CA HIS A 58 12.13 -1.98 27.29
C HIS A 58 10.78 -1.30 27.52
N ILE A 59 9.66 -2.03 27.35
CA ILE A 59 8.31 -1.57 27.72
C ILE A 59 7.86 -2.36 28.95
N PRO A 60 7.78 -1.74 30.14
CA PRO A 60 7.41 -2.45 31.37
C PRO A 60 5.98 -2.98 31.37
N ASP A 61 5.05 -2.25 30.74
CA ASP A 61 3.66 -2.68 30.65
C ASP A 61 3.50 -3.80 29.60
N PRO A 62 3.12 -5.03 30.02
CA PRO A 62 3.00 -6.16 29.11
C PRO A 62 1.86 -6.01 28.10
N GLU A 63 0.84 -5.19 28.38
CA GLU A 63 -0.23 -4.92 27.41
C GLU A 63 0.25 -3.95 26.33
N LEU A 64 0.82 -2.81 26.70
CA LEU A 64 1.43 -1.88 25.75
C LEU A 64 2.55 -2.52 24.94
N ALA A 65 3.40 -3.36 25.55
CA ALA A 65 4.43 -4.11 24.85
C ALA A 65 3.83 -4.97 23.74
N TYR A 66 2.71 -5.64 24.01
CA TYR A 66 1.99 -6.43 23.02
C TYR A 66 1.36 -5.54 21.92
N VAL A 67 0.74 -4.41 22.27
CA VAL A 67 0.18 -3.46 21.28
C VAL A 67 1.24 -2.98 20.30
N LEU A 68 2.41 -2.58 20.82
CA LEU A 68 3.53 -2.12 19.99
C LEU A 68 4.12 -3.25 19.15
N GLN A 69 4.13 -4.46 19.68
CA GLN A 69 4.59 -5.64 18.93
C GLN A 69 3.63 -5.98 17.79
N ARG A 70 2.32 -5.99 18.05
CA ARG A 70 1.30 -6.19 17.01
C ARG A 70 1.41 -5.14 15.92
N TYR A 71 1.62 -3.87 16.30
CA TYR A 71 1.90 -2.81 15.33
C TYR A 71 3.10 -3.15 14.44
N ARG A 72 4.24 -3.57 15.02
CA ARG A 72 5.44 -3.95 14.25
C ARG A 72 5.16 -5.10 13.28
N GLU A 73 4.44 -6.11 13.73
CA GLU A 73 4.11 -7.30 12.95
C GLU A 73 3.10 -7.02 11.83
N SER A 74 2.18 -6.07 12.03
CA SER A 74 1.20 -5.69 11.01
C SER A 74 1.73 -4.65 10.01
N HIS A 75 2.90 -4.05 10.22
CA HIS A 75 3.44 -3.00 9.33
C HIS A 75 3.54 -3.46 7.86
N ASP A 76 4.08 -4.68 7.64
CA ASP A 76 4.28 -5.21 6.29
C ASP A 76 2.94 -5.45 5.55
N LEU A 77 1.86 -5.67 6.30
CA LEU A 77 0.51 -5.80 5.78
C LEU A 77 -0.04 -4.49 5.21
N PHE A 78 0.41 -3.35 5.73
CA PHE A 78 -0.02 -2.04 5.23
C PHE A 78 0.58 -1.73 3.86
N HIS A 79 1.77 -2.25 3.56
CA HIS A 79 2.32 -2.16 2.20
C HIS A 79 1.38 -2.85 1.19
N VAL A 80 0.89 -4.04 1.51
CA VAL A 80 -0.05 -4.81 0.67
C VAL A 80 -1.37 -4.07 0.47
N LEU A 81 -1.90 -3.46 1.54
CA LEU A 81 -3.18 -2.76 1.46
C LEU A 81 -3.15 -1.57 0.49
N LEU A 82 -2.02 -0.88 0.38
CA LEU A 82 -1.91 0.43 -0.28
C LEU A 82 -1.55 0.40 -1.77
N ALA A 83 -1.26 -0.76 -2.37
CA ALA A 83 -0.99 -0.88 -3.80
C ALA A 83 -1.41 -2.26 -4.35
N GLU A 84 -1.70 -2.37 -5.65
CA GLU A 84 -2.12 -3.63 -6.27
C GLU A 84 -1.16 -4.79 -5.97
N LYS A 85 0.14 -4.54 -6.13
CA LYS A 85 1.20 -5.51 -5.86
C LYS A 85 1.96 -5.22 -4.57
N GLY A 86 1.36 -4.46 -3.65
CA GLY A 86 1.99 -3.95 -2.44
C GLY A 86 3.02 -2.83 -2.67
N MET A 87 3.00 -1.84 -1.79
CA MET A 87 3.88 -0.67 -1.80
C MET A 87 5.34 -1.11 -1.60
N PRO A 88 6.31 -0.66 -2.40
CA PRO A 88 7.71 -1.06 -2.23
C PRO A 88 8.36 -0.55 -0.92
N SER A 89 9.31 -1.31 -0.38
CA SER A 89 10.04 -1.01 0.87
C SER A 89 11.15 0.05 0.75
N PHE A 90 11.37 0.62 -0.43
CA PHE A 90 12.32 1.72 -0.57
C PHE A 90 11.73 3.03 -0.05
N LEU A 91 12.60 4.00 0.27
CA LEU A 91 12.27 5.27 0.94
C LEU A 91 10.97 5.95 0.45
N GLU A 92 10.75 5.99 -0.86
CA GLU A 92 9.55 6.61 -1.45
C GLU A 92 8.25 5.90 -1.05
N GLY A 93 8.21 4.56 -1.07
CA GLY A 93 7.05 3.79 -0.62
C GLY A 93 6.91 3.78 0.90
N GLU A 94 8.02 3.65 1.62
CA GLU A 94 8.04 3.72 3.09
C GLU A 94 7.46 5.02 3.63
N VAL A 95 7.83 6.17 3.05
CA VAL A 95 7.27 7.48 3.45
C VAL A 95 5.74 7.50 3.34
N VAL A 96 5.19 6.89 2.29
CA VAL A 96 3.74 6.80 2.06
C VAL A 96 3.09 5.90 3.11
N VAL A 97 3.65 4.73 3.38
CA VAL A 97 3.16 3.82 4.43
C VAL A 97 3.23 4.48 5.80
N LYS A 98 4.31 5.22 6.10
CA LYS A 98 4.45 5.94 7.39
C LYS A 98 3.44 7.07 7.55
N ALA A 99 3.10 7.78 6.48
CA ALA A 99 2.03 8.77 6.51
C ALA A 99 0.65 8.12 6.78
N PHE A 100 0.37 6.99 6.13
CA PHE A 100 -0.82 6.18 6.38
C PHE A 100 -0.88 5.67 7.83
N GLU A 101 0.21 5.12 8.35
CA GLU A 101 0.30 4.63 9.74
C GLU A 101 0.10 5.75 10.76
N PHE A 102 0.65 6.93 10.51
CA PHE A 102 0.47 8.08 11.40
C PHE A 102 -0.99 8.47 11.51
N ALA A 103 -1.68 8.54 10.37
CA ALA A 103 -3.10 8.87 10.32
C ALA A 103 -3.99 7.77 10.94
N ALA A 104 -3.67 6.50 10.70
CA ALA A 104 -4.45 5.38 11.23
C ALA A 104 -4.22 5.14 12.73
N LEU A 105 -2.97 5.21 13.19
CA LEU A 105 -2.58 4.73 14.53
C LEU A 105 -2.24 5.86 15.52
N GLY A 106 -1.97 7.07 15.03
CA GLY A 106 -1.58 8.20 15.87
C GLY A 106 -0.20 8.05 16.54
N LEU A 107 0.64 7.12 16.09
CA LEU A 107 1.97 6.89 16.67
C LEU A 107 2.95 8.00 16.24
N PRO A 108 3.53 8.81 17.14
CA PRO A 108 4.37 9.95 16.74
C PRO A 108 5.58 9.58 15.87
N MET A 109 6.16 8.40 16.11
CA MET A 109 7.35 7.93 15.38
C MET A 109 7.08 7.70 13.90
N THR A 110 5.85 7.33 13.51
CA THR A 110 5.51 7.13 12.10
C THR A 110 5.37 8.47 11.38
N GLY A 111 4.83 9.48 12.05
CA GLY A 111 4.81 10.86 11.55
C GLY A 111 6.22 11.41 11.34
N LEU A 112 7.13 11.22 12.31
CA LEU A 112 8.53 11.60 12.17
C LEU A 112 9.23 10.86 11.02
N ALA A 113 8.93 9.58 10.81
CA ALA A 113 9.48 8.80 9.71
C ALA A 113 8.96 9.30 8.34
N ALA A 114 7.68 9.68 8.25
CA ALA A 114 7.09 10.27 7.04
C ALA A 114 7.78 11.58 6.62
N LEU A 115 8.30 12.37 7.57
CA LEU A 115 9.07 13.59 7.27
C LEU A 115 10.36 13.33 6.49
N SER A 116 10.85 12.08 6.44
CA SER A 116 11.97 11.70 5.58
C SER A 116 11.71 11.91 4.07
N ALA A 117 10.45 12.24 3.68
CA ALA A 117 10.07 12.74 2.36
C ALA A 117 10.98 13.86 1.84
N VAL A 118 11.53 14.70 2.73
CA VAL A 118 12.44 15.79 2.35
C VAL A 118 13.74 15.30 1.70
N LYS A 119 14.17 14.06 2.03
CA LYS A 119 15.38 13.41 1.52
C LYS A 119 15.17 12.77 0.14
N LEU A 120 13.95 12.72 -0.37
CA LEU A 120 13.67 12.16 -1.69
C LEU A 120 14.27 13.03 -2.81
N PRO A 121 14.74 12.42 -3.92
CA PRO A 121 15.08 13.13 -5.15
C PRO A 121 13.95 14.04 -5.62
N LYS A 122 14.27 15.14 -6.31
CA LYS A 122 13.31 16.19 -6.69
C LYS A 122 12.03 15.66 -7.35
N GLU A 123 12.15 14.69 -8.27
CA GLU A 123 11.01 14.11 -8.99
C GLU A 123 10.12 13.25 -8.08
N GLN A 124 10.73 12.38 -7.26
CA GLN A 124 10.05 11.53 -6.27
C GLN A 124 9.37 12.40 -5.21
N ARG A 125 10.09 13.39 -4.67
CA ARG A 125 9.58 14.34 -3.68
C ARG A 125 8.38 15.13 -4.22
N ARG A 126 8.43 15.57 -5.48
CA ARG A 126 7.32 16.27 -6.12
C ARG A 126 6.08 15.38 -6.19
N ARG A 127 6.22 14.14 -6.65
CA ARG A 127 5.12 13.17 -6.73
C ARG A 127 4.49 12.88 -5.37
N VAL A 128 5.33 12.62 -4.36
CA VAL A 128 4.90 12.27 -3.00
C VAL A 128 4.17 13.42 -2.30
N LEU A 129 4.65 14.65 -2.43
CA LEU A 129 4.18 15.79 -1.64
C LEU A 129 3.26 16.76 -2.40
N TRP A 130 3.38 16.88 -3.72
CA TRP A 130 2.61 17.81 -4.55
C TRP A 130 1.79 17.11 -5.63
N GLY A 131 1.92 15.79 -5.77
CA GLY A 131 1.30 15.05 -6.88
C GLY A 131 2.07 15.24 -8.19
N GLY A 132 1.80 14.36 -9.15
CA GLY A 132 2.32 14.50 -10.50
C GLY A 132 1.41 15.39 -11.34
N ARG A 133 1.93 16.32 -12.15
CA ARG A 133 1.17 16.71 -13.35
C ARG A 133 1.09 15.44 -14.19
N GLY A 134 -0.08 14.82 -14.25
CA GLY A 134 -0.35 13.87 -15.31
C GLY A 134 -0.09 14.60 -16.62
N GLY A 135 0.89 14.12 -17.40
CA GLY A 135 0.73 14.27 -18.84
C GLY A 135 -0.58 13.55 -19.15
N ALA A 136 -1.54 14.28 -19.71
CA ALA A 136 -2.73 13.67 -20.26
C ALA A 136 -2.27 12.53 -21.21
N GLY A 137 -2.63 11.28 -20.93
CA GLY A 137 -2.52 10.20 -21.93
C GLY A 137 -1.90 8.85 -21.56
N ASP A 138 -1.40 8.58 -20.35
CA ASP A 138 -0.84 7.24 -20.04
C ASP A 138 -1.78 6.40 -19.16
N THR A 139 -3.02 6.16 -19.60
CA THR A 139 -3.71 4.90 -19.27
C THR A 139 -3.11 3.83 -20.17
N TYR A 140 -2.17 3.05 -19.65
CA TYR A 140 -1.62 1.93 -20.42
C TYR A 140 -2.61 0.77 -20.37
N GLU A 141 -3.27 0.51 -21.50
CA GLU A 141 -3.89 -0.78 -21.76
C GLU A 141 -2.80 -1.86 -21.66
N ASP A 142 -3.11 -2.91 -20.91
CA ASP A 142 -2.39 -4.18 -20.95
C ASP A 142 -2.36 -4.63 -22.41
N VAL A 143 -1.16 -4.79 -23.00
CA VAL A 143 -1.02 -5.30 -24.36
C VAL A 143 -1.30 -6.80 -24.30
N GLY A 144 -2.58 -7.12 -24.21
CA GLY A 144 -3.14 -8.43 -24.42
C GLY A 144 -2.79 -8.89 -25.83
N ASN A 145 -2.21 -10.08 -25.86
CA ASN A 145 -1.94 -10.92 -27.00
C ASN A 145 -2.93 -10.73 -28.17
N LYS A 146 -2.43 -10.33 -29.35
CA LYS A 146 -3.22 -10.29 -30.59
C LYS A 146 -3.39 -11.69 -31.13
N ASP A 147 -4.53 -12.31 -30.83
CA ASP A 147 -5.13 -13.33 -31.69
C ASP A 147 -6.51 -12.82 -32.12
N GLY A 148 -6.68 -12.73 -33.44
CA GLY A 148 -7.77 -12.00 -34.07
C GLY A 148 -9.10 -12.75 -34.14
N SER A 149 -10.18 -11.97 -34.14
CA SER A 149 -11.38 -12.27 -34.92
C SER A 149 -12.25 -11.01 -35.03
N ASN A 150 -12.68 -10.72 -36.26
CA ASN A 150 -13.61 -9.67 -36.65
C ASN A 150 -14.93 -9.69 -35.83
N ASN A 151 -15.51 -8.53 -35.54
CA ASN A 151 -16.75 -8.12 -36.21
C ASN A 151 -17.13 -6.66 -35.96
N SER A 152 -17.98 -6.21 -36.89
CA SER A 152 -18.51 -4.89 -37.22
C SER A 152 -19.53 -4.31 -36.23
N GLU A 153 -19.92 -3.06 -36.55
CA GLU A 153 -21.00 -2.21 -35.99
C GLU A 153 -20.51 -1.30 -34.85
N GLY A 154 -20.62 0.02 -34.87
CA GLY A 154 -21.49 0.89 -35.67
C GLY A 154 -22.41 1.72 -34.78
N GLU A 155 -21.90 2.33 -33.69
CA GLU A 155 -22.69 3.25 -32.86
C GLU A 155 -21.91 4.53 -32.53
N GLU A 156 -22.45 5.63 -33.03
CA GLU A 156 -21.98 7.01 -32.89
C GLU A 156 -22.47 7.56 -31.54
N ILE A 157 -21.65 7.46 -30.49
CA ILE A 157 -21.95 8.05 -29.17
C ILE A 157 -21.42 9.48 -29.13
N GLN A 158 -22.36 10.42 -29.00
CA GLN A 158 -22.13 11.86 -28.84
C GLN A 158 -21.12 12.16 -27.72
N ALA A 159 -19.96 12.67 -28.11
CA ALA A 159 -18.94 13.17 -27.18
C ALA A 159 -19.43 14.45 -26.49
N SER A 160 -19.95 14.30 -25.26
CA SER A 160 -20.11 15.43 -24.35
C SER A 160 -18.72 15.94 -23.97
N ARG A 161 -18.34 17.11 -24.49
CA ARG A 161 -17.12 17.81 -24.10
C ARG A 161 -17.26 18.29 -22.65
N SER A 162 -16.79 17.50 -21.69
CA SER A 162 -16.49 18.04 -20.36
C SER A 162 -15.15 18.79 -20.45
N SER A 163 -15.20 20.09 -20.15
CA SER A 163 -14.03 20.96 -20.02
C SER A 163 -13.26 20.63 -18.74
N GLY A 164 -12.61 19.47 -18.71
CA GLY A 164 -11.72 19.08 -17.62
C GLY A 164 -10.38 19.79 -17.75
N GLY A 165 -10.21 20.94 -17.07
CA GLY A 165 -8.89 21.52 -16.85
C GLY A 165 -7.96 20.47 -16.23
N ALA A 166 -6.70 20.42 -16.70
CA ALA A 166 -5.71 19.42 -16.29
C ALA A 166 -5.55 19.38 -14.75
N LYS A 167 -6.30 18.49 -14.10
CA LYS A 167 -6.14 18.21 -12.68
C LYS A 167 -4.81 17.49 -12.52
N GLY A 168 -3.85 18.12 -11.83
CA GLY A 168 -2.68 17.41 -11.34
C GLY A 168 -3.13 16.22 -10.49
N GLY A 169 -2.43 15.09 -10.61
CA GLY A 169 -2.70 13.90 -9.81
C GLY A 169 -2.57 14.18 -8.31
N GLU A 170 -3.30 13.42 -7.51
CA GLU A 170 -3.35 13.58 -6.05
C GLU A 170 -1.97 13.37 -5.40
N PRO A 171 -1.54 14.23 -4.46
CA PRO A 171 -0.32 14.00 -3.69
C PRO A 171 -0.43 12.73 -2.84
N TRP A 172 0.59 11.88 -2.87
CA TRP A 172 0.52 10.57 -2.23
C TRP A 172 0.47 10.64 -0.71
N ILE A 173 1.14 11.61 -0.09
CA ILE A 173 1.02 11.79 1.37
C ILE A 173 -0.41 12.17 1.75
N THR A 174 -1.04 13.09 1.02
CA THR A 174 -2.42 13.50 1.29
C THR A 174 -3.38 12.32 1.11
N TRP A 175 -3.22 11.57 0.02
CA TRP A 175 -3.98 10.35 -0.24
C TRP A 175 -3.79 9.32 0.89
N ALA A 176 -2.55 9.04 1.29
CA ALA A 176 -2.23 8.04 2.31
C ALA A 176 -2.78 8.42 3.69
N ILE A 177 -2.71 9.71 4.06
CA ILE A 177 -3.33 10.23 5.27
C ILE A 177 -4.84 10.01 5.22
N SER A 178 -5.50 10.36 4.10
CA SER A 178 -6.93 10.11 3.93
C SER A 178 -7.26 8.62 4.07
N GLN A 179 -6.47 7.73 3.47
CA GLN A 179 -6.68 6.29 3.60
C GLN A 179 -6.55 5.85 5.07
N GLY A 180 -5.54 6.34 5.79
CA GLY A 180 -5.33 5.99 7.20
C GLY A 180 -6.50 6.44 8.09
N LEU A 181 -7.00 7.66 7.87
CA LEU A 181 -8.18 8.17 8.59
C LEU A 181 -9.44 7.34 8.30
N ASN A 182 -9.66 6.91 7.06
CA ASN A 182 -10.82 6.07 6.69
C ASN A 182 -10.82 4.74 7.46
N THR A 183 -9.65 4.16 7.73
CA THR A 183 -9.58 2.88 8.48
C THR A 183 -10.11 3.00 9.90
N ASN A 184 -10.10 4.19 10.51
CA ASN A 184 -10.63 4.42 11.85
C ASN A 184 -12.16 4.42 11.91
N THR A 185 -12.82 4.60 10.76
CA THR A 185 -14.28 4.49 10.64
C THR A 185 -14.74 3.10 10.18
N SER A 186 -13.82 2.16 9.96
CA SER A 186 -14.15 0.79 9.58
C SER A 186 -14.85 0.02 10.72
N PRO A 187 -15.58 -1.08 10.44
CA PRO A 187 -16.27 -1.86 11.47
C PRO A 187 -15.37 -2.40 12.59
N SER A 188 -14.07 -2.60 12.32
CA SER A 188 -13.09 -3.03 13.33
C SER A 188 -12.68 -1.90 14.29
N GLY A 189 -12.96 -0.63 13.94
CA GLY A 189 -12.56 0.54 14.70
C GLY A 189 -11.06 0.78 14.69
N GLY A 190 -10.38 0.43 13.59
CA GLY A 190 -8.95 0.65 13.36
C GLY A 190 -8.13 -0.62 13.10
N LEU A 191 -6.98 -0.44 12.44
CA LEU A 191 -6.16 -1.54 11.90
C LEU A 191 -5.62 -2.52 12.95
N LEU A 192 -5.34 -2.07 14.18
CA LEU A 192 -4.85 -2.96 15.24
C LEU A 192 -5.96 -3.83 15.85
N ASN A 193 -7.23 -3.49 15.62
CA ASN A 193 -8.39 -4.22 16.13
C ASN A 193 -8.89 -5.28 15.13
N MET A 194 -8.12 -5.57 14.08
CA MET A 194 -8.42 -6.59 13.08
C MET A 194 -7.67 -7.89 13.34
N TYR A 195 -8.30 -9.03 13.05
CA TYR A 195 -7.66 -10.35 13.05
C TYR A 195 -7.01 -10.60 11.68
N TRP A 196 -5.89 -9.92 11.38
CA TRP A 196 -5.16 -10.09 10.10
C TRP A 196 -4.84 -11.54 9.76
N GLU A 197 -4.54 -12.34 10.78
CA GLU A 197 -4.28 -13.77 10.70
C GLU A 197 -5.47 -14.60 10.19
N LYS A 198 -6.67 -14.01 10.09
CA LYS A 198 -7.88 -14.63 9.52
C LYS A 198 -8.25 -14.09 8.14
N GLU A 199 -7.47 -13.15 7.60
CA GLU A 199 -7.81 -12.42 6.37
C GLU A 199 -7.03 -12.93 5.15
N TRP A 200 -6.25 -14.00 5.28
CA TRP A 200 -5.36 -14.47 4.21
C TRP A 200 -6.09 -14.86 2.92
N GLU A 201 -7.26 -15.48 3.04
CA GLU A 201 -8.08 -15.90 1.90
C GLU A 201 -9.03 -14.80 1.42
N THR A 202 -9.17 -13.71 2.18
CA THR A 202 -10.08 -12.62 1.85
C THR A 202 -9.63 -11.95 0.54
N PRO A 203 -10.53 -11.77 -0.44
CA PRO A 203 -10.24 -10.98 -1.62
C PRO A 203 -9.79 -9.57 -1.24
N ILE A 204 -8.68 -9.09 -1.82
CA ILE A 204 -8.09 -7.79 -1.47
C ILE A 204 -9.06 -6.63 -1.67
N LEU A 205 -9.93 -6.72 -2.69
CA LEU A 205 -10.91 -5.69 -2.99
C LEU A 205 -11.98 -5.60 -1.91
N GLU A 206 -12.49 -6.73 -1.43
CA GLU A 206 -13.45 -6.80 -0.31
C GLU A 206 -12.81 -6.26 0.98
N LEU A 207 -11.55 -6.63 1.24
CA LEU A 207 -10.82 -6.13 2.40
C LEU A 207 -10.65 -4.60 2.35
N ARG A 208 -10.30 -4.05 1.18
CA ARG A 208 -10.17 -2.61 0.96
C ARG A 208 -11.49 -1.88 1.13
N GLU A 209 -12.57 -2.43 0.57
CA GLU A 209 -13.93 -1.91 0.70
C GLU A 209 -14.36 -1.86 2.17
N ARG A 210 -14.20 -2.96 2.91
CA ARG A 210 -14.53 -3.03 4.34
C ARG A 210 -13.72 -2.04 5.18
N LEU A 211 -12.49 -1.72 4.77
CA LEU A 211 -11.62 -0.74 5.43
C LEU A 211 -11.82 0.69 4.94
N GLY A 212 -12.64 0.93 3.92
CA GLY A 212 -12.82 2.24 3.31
C GLY A 212 -11.55 2.77 2.63
N THR A 213 -10.66 1.87 2.21
CA THR A 213 -9.42 2.23 1.53
C THR A 213 -9.56 2.07 0.02
N ARG A 214 -8.93 2.97 -0.74
CA ARG A 214 -8.83 2.92 -2.21
C ARG A 214 -7.39 3.05 -2.64
N LEU A 215 -7.08 2.54 -3.82
CA LEU A 215 -5.79 2.77 -4.45
C LEU A 215 -5.65 4.21 -4.96
N PRO A 216 -4.43 4.73 -5.12
CA PRO A 216 -4.22 6.07 -5.66
C PRO A 216 -4.53 6.09 -7.16
N GLU A 217 -5.26 7.10 -7.62
CA GLU A 217 -5.63 7.25 -9.04
C GLU A 217 -4.41 7.63 -9.90
N GLY A 218 -4.28 6.99 -11.08
CA GLY A 218 -3.23 7.33 -12.05
C GLY A 218 -1.81 6.97 -11.62
N VAL A 219 -1.67 6.09 -10.62
CA VAL A 219 -0.38 5.64 -10.09
C VAL A 219 -0.14 4.20 -10.52
N GLY A 220 0.74 4.03 -11.51
CA GLY A 220 1.27 2.71 -11.87
C GLY A 220 2.23 2.18 -10.82
N ASP A 221 2.69 0.94 -11.02
CA ASP A 221 3.66 0.29 -10.15
C ASP A 221 4.94 1.15 -9.98
N LEU A 222 5.22 1.55 -8.75
CA LEU A 222 6.37 2.39 -8.38
C LEU A 222 7.72 1.82 -8.87
N ARG A 223 7.83 0.49 -8.97
CA ARG A 223 9.03 -0.17 -9.48
C ARG A 223 9.17 0.04 -10.98
N VAL A 224 8.07 0.04 -11.73
CA VAL A 224 8.04 0.37 -13.16
C VAL A 224 8.46 1.83 -13.38
N ILE A 225 7.89 2.75 -12.58
CA ILE A 225 8.25 4.17 -12.61
C ILE A 225 9.76 4.35 -12.36
N ARG A 226 10.30 3.75 -11.29
CA ARG A 226 11.74 3.83 -10.98
C ARG A 226 12.65 3.18 -12.01
N ARG A 227 12.21 2.10 -12.66
CA ARG A 227 12.98 1.48 -13.75
C ARG A 227 13.11 2.47 -14.92
N ARG A 228 12.01 3.08 -15.32
CA ARG A 228 11.98 4.11 -16.38
C ARG A 228 12.84 5.32 -16.03
N GLU A 229 12.71 5.87 -14.81
CA GLU A 229 13.54 7.00 -14.34
C GLU A 229 15.05 6.68 -14.41
N ARG A 230 15.45 5.44 -14.12
CA ARG A 230 16.85 4.99 -14.24
C ARG A 230 17.29 4.87 -15.70
N GLU A 231 16.46 4.32 -16.57
CA GLU A 231 16.75 4.18 -18.00
C GLU A 231 16.85 5.55 -18.70
N GLU A 232 15.95 6.47 -18.39
CA GLU A 232 15.99 7.84 -18.90
C GLU A 232 17.24 8.60 -18.43
N ARG A 233 17.62 8.44 -17.15
CA ARG A 233 18.86 9.03 -16.64
C ARG A 233 20.09 8.50 -17.39
N LYS A 234 20.18 7.18 -17.59
CA LYS A 234 21.26 6.56 -18.38
C LYS A 234 21.29 7.09 -19.83
N ARG A 235 20.13 7.24 -20.47
CA ARG A 235 20.05 7.81 -21.83
C ARG A 235 20.53 9.26 -21.88
N ARG A 236 20.18 10.09 -20.89
CA ARG A 236 20.65 11.49 -20.79
C ARG A 236 22.16 11.56 -20.55
N GLU A 237 22.72 10.66 -19.75
CA GLU A 237 24.17 10.56 -19.50
C GLU A 237 24.92 10.15 -20.77
N MET A 238 24.41 9.17 -21.54
CA MET A 238 25.03 8.75 -22.81
C MET A 238 24.88 9.77 -23.94
N ALA A 239 23.80 10.55 -23.97
CA ALA A 239 23.59 11.59 -24.98
C ALA A 239 24.37 12.89 -24.71
N GLY A 240 24.91 13.06 -23.50
CA GLY A 240 25.75 14.18 -23.10
C GLY A 240 27.26 13.90 -23.13
N GLN A 241 27.67 12.71 -23.59
CA GLN A 241 29.05 12.30 -23.87
C GLN A 241 29.31 12.33 -25.37
#